data_AF-C4T9M7-F1
#
_entry.id   AF-C4T9M7-F1
#
_cell.length_a   1.000
_cell.length_b   1.000
_cell.length_c   1.000
_cell.angle_alpha   90.00
_cell.angle_beta   90.00
_cell.angle_gamma   90.00
#
_symmetry.space_group_name_H-M   'P 1'
#
loop_
_entity.id
_entity.type
_entity.pdbx_description
1 polymer ?
#
loop_
_entity_poly.entity_id
_entity_poly.type
_entity_poly.pdbx_seq_one_letter_code
_entity_poly.pdbx_strand_id
1 'polypeptide(L)'
;HTSAAAGVGGVIKMLLALRYGAVPRTLHADEPTTVVDWSAGAVRLAVHEQPWSHVPGRVRRAGVSSFGISGTNAHVIIEEPPAADAGPAPVVETPHTAVLPLAVTAATPGGLRNQLHRLRDHLTGVPDGALTDVAYSLATTRAVLPYRAVVSGRSTADLLPGLTAAAGGDAPEPAARRRRMGVVFSGQGAQWAGMGSGLSAAFPLFARVFADVCGRFSPELAEAVATGEGLDRTAFAQPVLFAYQVALFRLVESWGVRPSVVAG
;
A
#
# COMPACT_ATOMS: atom_id res chain seq x y z
N HIS A 1 -8.13 30.74 18.53
CA HIS A 1 -8.69 31.16 17.22
C HIS A 1 -7.55 31.21 16.20
N THR A 2 -7.53 30.35 15.18
CA THR A 2 -6.40 30.22 14.21
C THR A 2 -6.51 31.15 13.00
N SER A 3 -7.23 32.26 13.15
CA SER A 3 -7.44 33.30 12.14
C SER A 3 -7.87 32.72 10.79
N ALA A 4 -7.08 32.86 9.73
CA ALA A 4 -7.42 32.36 8.39
C ALA A 4 -7.70 30.85 8.35
N ALA A 5 -7.14 30.07 9.29
CA ALA A 5 -7.36 28.62 9.38
C ALA A 5 -8.54 28.24 10.30
N ALA A 6 -9.27 29.20 10.87
CA ALA A 6 -10.35 28.89 11.82
C ALA A 6 -11.49 28.10 11.16
N GLY A 7 -11.93 28.51 9.95
CA GLY A 7 -12.99 27.82 9.22
C GLY A 7 -12.63 26.36 8.90
N VAL A 8 -11.45 26.12 8.30
CA VAL A 8 -11.00 24.75 7.99
C VAL A 8 -10.73 23.92 9.25
N GLY A 9 -10.31 24.54 10.36
CA GLY A 9 -10.23 23.87 11.65
C GLY A 9 -11.58 23.34 12.12
N GLY A 10 -12.66 24.11 11.94
CA GLY A 10 -14.04 23.68 12.19
C GLY A 10 -14.47 22.52 11.28
N VAL A 11 -14.11 22.58 10.00
CA VAL A 11 -14.38 21.49 9.04
C VAL A 11 -13.67 20.20 9.45
N ILE A 12 -12.37 20.26 9.78
CA ILE A 12 -11.59 19.10 10.24
C ILE A 12 -12.21 18.50 11.51
N LYS A 13 -12.56 19.35 12.49
CA LYS A 13 -13.26 18.92 13.72
C LYS A 13 -14.50 18.09 13.37
N MET A 14 -15.34 18.59 12.46
CA MET A 14 -16.60 17.92 12.16
C MET A 14 -16.43 16.67 11.29
N LEU A 15 -15.46 16.63 10.38
CA LEU A 15 -15.11 15.41 9.64
C LEU A 15 -14.63 14.30 10.57
N LEU A 16 -13.79 14.63 11.56
CA LEU A 16 -13.34 13.67 12.57
C LEU A 16 -14.51 13.23 13.48
N ALA A 17 -15.40 14.15 13.87
CA ALA A 17 -16.58 13.83 14.66
C ALA A 17 -17.52 12.84 13.94
N LEU A 18 -17.73 13.01 12.62
CA LEU A 18 -18.50 12.08 11.80
C LEU A 18 -17.80 10.72 11.68
N ARG A 19 -16.47 10.71 11.44
CA ARG A 19 -15.66 9.49 11.31
C ARG A 19 -15.66 8.66 12.59
N TYR A 20 -15.50 9.29 13.74
CA TYR A 20 -15.45 8.62 15.04
C TYR A 20 -16.81 8.48 15.73
N GLY A 21 -17.86 9.08 15.16
CA GLY A 21 -19.21 9.01 15.70
C GLY A 21 -19.37 9.64 17.09
N ALA A 22 -18.68 10.76 17.33
CA ALA A 22 -18.78 11.50 18.58
C ALA A 22 -18.54 13.00 18.35
N VAL A 23 -19.35 13.85 18.97
CA VAL A 23 -19.13 15.31 19.00
C VAL A 23 -18.24 15.62 20.20
N PRO A 24 -17.02 16.17 19.99
CA PRO A 24 -16.10 16.44 21.08
C PRO A 24 -16.59 17.62 21.93
N ARG A 25 -16.23 17.61 23.22
CA ARG A 25 -16.59 18.69 24.14
C ARG A 25 -16.02 20.05 23.72
N THR A 26 -16.74 21.11 24.07
CA THR A 26 -16.28 22.49 24.01
C THR A 26 -15.65 22.82 25.36
N LEU A 27 -14.38 23.23 25.35
CA LEU A 27 -13.66 23.59 26.57
C LEU A 27 -14.12 24.97 27.08
N HIS A 28 -14.03 25.16 28.39
CA HIS A 28 -14.37 26.43 29.08
C HIS A 28 -15.83 26.86 28.83
N ALA A 29 -16.73 25.88 28.75
CA ALA A 29 -18.15 26.09 28.47
C ALA A 29 -19.05 25.53 29.58
N ASP A 30 -18.50 25.21 30.75
CA ASP A 30 -19.23 24.62 31.88
C ASP A 30 -20.34 25.55 32.40
N GLU A 31 -20.08 26.86 32.41
CA GLU A 31 -21.08 27.89 32.68
C GLU A 31 -21.38 28.66 31.38
N PRO A 32 -22.59 28.54 30.81
CA PRO A 32 -22.95 29.24 29.57
C PRO A 32 -23.13 30.74 29.82
N THR A 33 -22.83 31.57 28.81
CA THR A 33 -23.01 33.02 28.91
C THR A 33 -24.49 33.40 29.14
N THR A 34 -24.72 34.39 30.00
CA THR A 34 -26.05 34.93 30.32
C THR A 34 -26.63 35.84 29.23
N VAL A 35 -25.83 36.22 28.23
CA VAL A 35 -26.25 37.10 27.12
C VAL A 35 -27.11 36.35 26.09
N VAL A 36 -27.13 35.02 26.12
CA VAL A 36 -27.93 34.16 25.24
C VAL A 36 -29.01 33.46 26.07
N ASP A 37 -30.26 33.52 25.62
CA ASP A 37 -31.32 32.68 26.17
C ASP A 37 -31.21 31.26 25.58
N TRP A 38 -30.56 30.37 26.32
CA TRP A 38 -30.39 28.97 25.95
C TRP A 38 -31.67 28.14 26.07
N SER A 39 -32.71 28.64 26.74
CA SER A 39 -33.98 27.93 26.93
C SER A 39 -34.95 28.12 25.76
N ALA A 40 -34.81 29.21 25.01
CA ALA A 40 -35.71 29.55 23.90
C ALA A 40 -35.47 28.77 22.60
N GLY A 41 -34.43 27.92 22.50
CA GLY A 41 -34.01 27.28 21.26
C GLY A 41 -33.69 25.78 21.36
N ALA A 42 -33.54 25.14 20.21
CA ALA A 42 -33.13 23.74 20.10
C ALA A 42 -31.59 23.55 20.07
N VAL A 43 -30.83 24.52 20.60
CA VAL A 43 -29.37 24.53 20.58
C VAL A 43 -28.83 24.25 21.98
N ARG A 44 -27.85 23.34 22.07
CA ARG A 44 -27.17 22.98 23.31
C ARG A 44 -25.67 22.99 23.12
N LEU A 45 -24.94 23.52 24.10
CA LEU A 45 -23.48 23.41 24.14
C LEU A 45 -23.08 21.96 24.45
N ALA A 46 -22.15 21.42 23.67
CA ALA A 46 -21.53 20.13 23.97
C ALA A 46 -20.47 20.31 25.06
N VAL A 47 -20.88 20.41 26.32
CA VAL A 47 -19.98 20.57 27.49
C VAL A 47 -19.27 19.26 27.85
N HIS A 48 -19.82 18.14 27.40
CA HIS A 48 -19.20 16.81 27.43
C HIS A 48 -19.14 16.24 26.02
N GLU A 49 -18.33 15.21 25.81
CA GLU A 49 -18.39 14.43 24.57
C GLU A 49 -19.79 13.83 24.43
N GLN A 50 -20.35 13.89 23.22
CA GLN A 50 -21.68 13.35 22.94
C GLN A 50 -21.57 12.27 21.86
N PRO A 51 -22.08 11.04 22.13
CA PRO A 51 -22.17 10.02 21.09
C PRO A 51 -23.00 10.53 19.92
N TRP A 52 -22.51 10.25 18.71
CA TRP A 52 -23.20 10.58 17.46
C TRP A 52 -23.31 9.34 16.60
N SER A 53 -24.03 8.35 17.14
CA SER A 53 -24.25 7.05 16.53
C SER A 53 -24.98 7.15 15.20
N HIS A 54 -24.64 6.25 14.28
CA HIS A 54 -25.40 6.07 13.05
C HIS A 54 -26.80 5.55 13.36
N VAL A 55 -27.82 6.10 12.68
CA VAL A 55 -29.21 5.66 12.77
C VAL A 55 -29.68 5.32 11.35
N PRO A 56 -30.17 4.09 11.09
CA PRO A 56 -30.63 3.69 9.77
C PRO A 56 -31.64 4.68 9.18
N GLY A 57 -31.43 5.06 7.92
CA GLY A 57 -32.26 6.03 7.20
C GLY A 57 -32.05 7.50 7.60
N ARG A 58 -31.10 7.81 8.50
CA ARG A 58 -30.76 9.19 8.88
C ARG A 58 -29.29 9.48 8.64
N VAL A 59 -29.03 10.36 7.69
CA VAL A 59 -27.68 10.83 7.38
C VAL A 59 -27.26 11.91 8.38
N ARG A 60 -26.12 11.70 9.05
CA ARG A 60 -25.53 12.67 9.99
C ARG A 60 -25.02 13.90 9.24
N ARG A 61 -25.40 15.08 9.71
CA ARG A 61 -25.07 16.38 9.11
C ARG A 61 -24.55 17.37 10.16
N ALA A 62 -23.57 18.17 9.78
CA ALA A 62 -23.01 19.25 10.59
C ALA A 62 -23.00 20.57 9.81
N GLY A 63 -23.30 21.68 10.50
CA GLY A 63 -23.03 23.02 9.99
C GLY A 63 -21.71 23.55 10.54
N VAL A 64 -20.91 24.22 9.71
CA VAL A 64 -19.71 24.96 10.13
C VAL A 64 -19.84 26.39 9.63
N SER A 65 -19.83 27.35 10.57
CA SER A 65 -19.87 28.79 10.28
C SER A 65 -18.53 29.44 10.59
N SER A 66 -18.14 30.43 9.78
CA SER A 66 -16.96 31.26 10.03
C SER A 66 -17.25 32.71 9.66
N PHE A 67 -16.93 33.65 10.56
CA PHE A 67 -17.27 35.06 10.44
C PHE A 67 -15.99 35.89 10.50
N GLY A 68 -15.68 36.57 9.40
CA GLY A 68 -14.50 37.43 9.28
C GLY A 68 -14.74 38.81 9.89
N ILE A 69 -13.67 39.46 10.36
CA ILE A 69 -13.73 40.81 10.95
C ILE A 69 -14.24 41.87 9.95
N SER A 70 -14.07 41.64 8.65
CA SER A 70 -14.62 42.48 7.58
C SER A 70 -16.15 42.38 7.44
N GLY A 71 -16.80 41.46 8.16
CA GLY A 71 -18.22 41.15 7.99
C GLY A 71 -18.51 40.07 6.94
N THR A 72 -17.49 39.49 6.30
CA THR A 72 -17.67 38.38 5.36
C THR A 72 -17.96 37.09 6.12
N ASN A 73 -19.08 36.45 5.80
CA ASN A 73 -19.56 35.24 6.46
C ASN A 73 -19.54 34.05 5.51
N ALA A 74 -19.09 32.89 5.99
CA ALA A 74 -19.16 31.62 5.29
C ALA A 74 -19.89 30.58 6.15
N HIS A 75 -20.72 29.77 5.50
CA HIS A 75 -21.40 28.64 6.12
C HIS A 75 -21.33 27.43 5.20
N VAL A 76 -20.94 26.27 5.74
CA VAL A 76 -20.89 25.01 5.00
C VAL A 76 -21.66 23.93 5.74
N ILE A 77 -22.32 23.07 4.98
CA ILE A 77 -22.99 21.88 5.48
C ILE A 77 -22.15 20.67 5.08
N ILE A 78 -21.83 19.82 6.05
CA ILE A 78 -21.05 18.60 5.88
C ILE A 78 -21.96 17.41 6.18
N GLU A 79 -21.89 16.38 5.36
CA GLU A 79 -22.67 15.15 5.49
C GLU A 79 -21.71 13.95 5.62
N GLU A 80 -22.10 12.92 6.38
CA GLU A 80 -21.35 11.65 6.36
C GLU A 80 -21.38 11.05 4.95
N PRO A 81 -20.31 10.33 4.53
CA PRO A 81 -20.34 9.67 3.23
C PRO A 81 -21.47 8.63 3.19
N PRO A 82 -22.02 8.31 2.01
CA PRO A 82 -22.90 7.16 1.84
C PRO A 82 -22.28 5.93 2.50
N ALA A 83 -23.11 5.07 3.09
CA ALA A 83 -22.62 3.77 3.54
C ALA A 83 -21.91 3.13 2.35
N ALA A 84 -20.63 2.81 2.51
CA ALA A 84 -19.97 1.97 1.53
C ALA A 84 -20.82 0.70 1.47
N ASP A 85 -21.24 0.29 0.28
CA ASP A 85 -21.76 -1.06 0.06
C ASP A 85 -20.63 -2.02 0.40
N ALA A 86 -20.46 -2.28 1.70
CA ALA A 86 -19.64 -3.32 2.24
C ALA A 86 -20.39 -4.63 2.01
N GLY A 87 -20.66 -4.94 0.73
CA GLY A 87 -20.65 -6.33 0.33
C GLY A 87 -19.35 -6.94 0.86
N PRO A 88 -19.34 -8.23 1.26
CA PRO A 88 -18.11 -8.87 1.70
C PRO A 88 -17.03 -8.51 0.70
N ALA A 89 -16.00 -7.80 1.14
CA ALA A 89 -14.85 -7.53 0.29
C ALA A 89 -14.47 -8.88 -0.30
N PRO A 90 -14.37 -9.01 -1.64
CA PRO A 90 -13.98 -10.28 -2.22
C PRO A 90 -12.70 -10.67 -1.49
N VAL A 91 -12.78 -11.75 -0.72
CA VAL A 91 -11.62 -12.35 -0.09
C VAL A 91 -10.88 -12.95 -1.27
N VAL A 92 -10.11 -12.12 -1.94
CA VAL A 92 -9.02 -12.61 -2.75
C VAL A 92 -8.10 -13.21 -1.71
N GLU A 93 -8.19 -14.54 -1.54
CA GLU A 93 -7.16 -15.29 -0.85
C GLU A 93 -5.88 -15.13 -1.67
N THR A 94 -5.26 -13.95 -1.61
CA THR A 94 -3.85 -13.81 -1.93
C THR A 94 -3.17 -14.71 -0.92
N PRO A 95 -2.43 -15.74 -1.36
CA PRO A 95 -1.73 -16.60 -0.43
C PRO A 95 -0.93 -15.71 0.52
N HIS A 96 -1.18 -15.81 1.83
CA HIS A 96 -0.44 -15.10 2.89
C HIS A 96 1.06 -15.45 2.92
N THR A 97 1.55 -16.16 1.91
CA THR A 97 2.91 -16.63 1.69
C THR A 97 3.66 -15.80 0.64
N ALA A 98 2.99 -14.89 -0.08
CA ALA A 98 3.64 -14.04 -1.06
C ALA A 98 4.56 -13.01 -0.39
N VAL A 99 5.75 -12.81 -0.95
CA VAL A 99 6.67 -11.77 -0.49
C VAL A 99 6.12 -10.40 -0.93
N LEU A 100 5.88 -9.52 0.05
CA LEU A 100 5.32 -8.19 -0.17
C LEU A 100 6.44 -7.13 -0.23
N PRO A 101 6.55 -6.35 -1.31
CA PRO A 101 7.49 -5.24 -1.39
C PRO A 101 6.89 -3.96 -0.79
N LEU A 102 7.42 -3.51 0.34
CA LEU A 102 7.06 -2.22 0.93
C LEU A 102 7.94 -1.11 0.35
N ALA A 103 7.41 -0.40 -0.64
CA ALA A 103 8.07 0.73 -1.28
C ALA A 103 7.92 2.01 -0.44
N VAL A 104 9.06 2.60 -0.02
CA VAL A 104 9.10 3.84 0.75
C VAL A 104 9.91 4.87 -0.03
N THR A 105 9.37 6.09 -0.17
CA THR A 105 10.08 7.16 -0.87
C THR A 105 10.04 8.48 -0.12
N ALA A 106 11.04 9.33 -0.35
CA ALA A 106 11.12 10.67 0.21
C ALA A 106 11.90 11.65 -0.70
N ALA A 107 11.72 12.95 -0.45
CA ALA A 107 12.43 14.00 -1.16
C ALA A 107 13.86 14.22 -0.66
N THR A 108 14.19 13.73 0.54
CA THR A 108 15.50 13.89 1.18
C THR A 108 15.93 12.59 1.89
N PRO A 109 17.23 12.39 2.14
CA PRO A 109 17.75 11.26 2.92
C PRO A 109 17.10 11.12 4.30
N GLY A 110 17.05 12.22 5.06
CA GLY A 110 16.42 12.24 6.39
C GLY A 110 14.91 12.00 6.33
N GLY A 111 14.25 12.46 5.26
CA GLY A 111 12.85 12.16 5.01
C GLY A 111 12.61 10.65 4.82
N LEU A 112 13.50 9.96 4.10
CA LEU A 112 13.38 8.51 3.87
C LEU A 112 13.51 7.75 5.20
N ARG A 113 14.52 8.10 6.00
CA ARG A 113 14.72 7.52 7.34
C ARG A 113 13.48 7.71 8.23
N ASN A 114 12.91 8.92 8.26
CA ASN A 114 11.70 9.21 9.02
C ASN A 114 10.49 8.41 8.52
N GLN A 115 10.33 8.24 7.21
CA GLN A 115 9.24 7.43 6.64
C GLN A 115 9.39 5.95 7.00
N LEU A 116 10.61 5.41 6.97
CA LEU A 116 10.89 4.03 7.37
C LEU A 116 10.55 3.78 8.85
N HIS A 117 10.92 4.71 9.75
CA HIS A 117 10.52 4.63 11.16
C HIS A 117 9.01 4.69 11.35
N ARG A 118 8.32 5.63 10.70
CA ARG A 118 6.85 5.73 10.78
C ARG A 118 6.16 4.47 10.27
N LEU A 119 6.65 3.90 9.17
CA LEU A 119 6.12 2.65 8.63
C LEU A 119 6.34 1.49 9.60
N ARG A 120 7.54 1.36 10.16
CA ARG A 120 7.85 0.36 11.19
C ARG A 120 6.88 0.48 12.38
N ASP A 121 6.74 1.67 12.93
CA ASP A 121 5.87 1.90 14.09
C ASP A 121 4.40 1.63 13.74
N HIS A 122 3.94 2.03 12.55
CA HIS A 122 2.60 1.70 12.06
C HIS A 122 2.36 0.19 12.00
N LEU A 123 3.31 -0.59 11.47
CA LEU A 123 3.16 -2.04 11.32
C LEU A 123 3.04 -2.79 12.66
N THR A 124 3.50 -2.22 13.78
CA THR A 124 3.35 -2.85 15.10
C THR A 124 1.89 -3.06 15.52
N GLY A 125 0.97 -2.25 14.99
CA GLY A 125 -0.47 -2.37 15.26
C GLY A 125 -1.29 -2.96 14.13
N VAL A 126 -0.64 -3.43 13.05
CA VAL A 126 -1.32 -3.96 11.85
C VAL A 126 -1.22 -5.49 11.84
N PRO A 127 -2.35 -6.22 11.74
CA PRO A 127 -2.32 -7.67 11.62
C PRO A 127 -1.74 -8.09 10.26
N ASP A 128 -1.07 -9.24 10.22
CA ASP A 128 -0.43 -9.74 8.98
C ASP A 128 -1.40 -9.83 7.79
N GLY A 129 -2.68 -10.13 8.05
CA GLY A 129 -3.73 -10.17 7.02
C GLY A 129 -3.99 -8.84 6.29
N ALA A 130 -3.56 -7.71 6.85
CA ALA A 130 -3.71 -6.38 6.26
C ALA A 130 -2.42 -5.87 5.57
N LEU A 131 -1.33 -6.64 5.58
CA LEU A 131 -0.05 -6.21 4.98
C LEU A 131 -0.15 -6.01 3.46
N THR A 132 -0.99 -6.79 2.78
CA THR A 132 -1.26 -6.62 1.35
C THR A 132 -1.82 -5.23 1.06
N ASP A 133 -2.75 -4.73 1.88
CA ASP A 133 -3.33 -3.40 1.72
C ASP A 133 -2.30 -2.30 1.98
N VAL A 134 -1.38 -2.52 2.93
CA VAL A 134 -0.27 -1.60 3.19
C VAL A 134 0.66 -1.54 1.97
N ALA A 135 1.10 -2.69 1.46
CA ALA A 135 1.97 -2.77 0.28
C ALA A 135 1.30 -2.12 -0.95
N TYR A 136 0.04 -2.46 -1.19
CA TYR A 136 -0.77 -1.90 -2.28
C TYR A 136 -0.89 -0.37 -2.16
N SER A 137 -1.21 0.13 -0.96
CA SER A 137 -1.34 1.56 -0.70
C SER A 137 -0.01 2.30 -0.92
N LEU A 138 1.10 1.73 -0.45
CA LEU A 138 2.44 2.29 -0.67
C LEU A 138 2.79 2.36 -2.17
N ALA A 139 2.41 1.36 -2.95
CA ALA A 139 2.70 1.29 -4.38
C ALA A 139 1.82 2.21 -5.24
N THR A 140 0.54 2.38 -4.88
CA THR A 140 -0.47 2.98 -5.77
C THR A 140 -0.97 4.37 -5.35
N THR A 141 -0.83 4.74 -4.07
CA THR A 141 -1.42 5.97 -3.52
C THR A 141 -0.38 6.99 -3.04
N ARG A 142 0.91 6.65 -3.11
CA ARG A 142 2.01 7.52 -2.65
C ARG A 142 2.78 8.07 -3.84
N ALA A 143 3.23 9.33 -3.71
CA ALA A 143 4.11 9.93 -4.69
C ALA A 143 5.45 9.16 -4.74
N VAL A 144 6.02 9.03 -5.95
CA VAL A 144 7.33 8.41 -6.15
C VAL A 144 8.41 9.50 -6.15
N LEU A 145 9.19 9.54 -5.07
CA LEU A 145 10.23 10.55 -4.84
C LEU A 145 11.65 10.01 -5.08
N PRO A 146 12.69 10.86 -5.13
CA PRO A 146 14.05 10.44 -5.52
C PRO A 146 14.73 9.46 -4.56
N TYR A 147 14.59 9.62 -3.25
CA TYR A 147 15.16 8.70 -2.28
C TYR A 147 14.21 7.55 -2.05
N ARG A 148 14.65 6.30 -2.26
CA ARG A 148 13.77 5.13 -2.31
C ARG A 148 14.39 3.96 -1.56
N ALA A 149 13.57 3.26 -0.80
CA ALA A 149 13.91 1.97 -0.20
C ALA A 149 12.76 0.99 -0.47
N VAL A 150 13.09 -0.29 -0.62
CA VAL A 150 12.11 -1.38 -0.68
C VAL A 150 12.51 -2.40 0.36
N VAL A 151 11.61 -2.68 1.29
CA VAL A 151 11.77 -3.78 2.26
C VAL A 151 10.78 -4.87 1.89
N SER A 152 11.26 -6.11 1.77
CA SER A 152 10.44 -7.25 1.34
C SER A 152 10.31 -8.28 2.44
N GLY A 153 9.12 -8.84 2.64
CA GLY A 153 8.85 -9.83 3.68
C GLY A 153 7.44 -10.39 3.55
N ARG A 154 7.11 -11.44 4.30
CA ARG A 154 5.79 -12.11 4.25
C ARG A 154 4.94 -11.79 5.47
N SER A 155 5.59 -11.46 6.57
CA SER A 155 4.96 -11.12 7.85
C SER A 155 5.53 -9.84 8.43
N THR A 156 4.85 -9.28 9.42
CA THR A 156 5.39 -8.19 10.26
C THR A 156 6.73 -8.56 10.87
N ALA A 157 6.90 -9.80 11.32
CA ALA A 157 8.16 -10.31 11.89
C ALA A 157 9.33 -10.26 10.89
N ASP A 158 9.09 -10.51 9.60
CA ASP A 158 10.11 -10.41 8.55
C ASP A 158 10.45 -8.95 8.21
N LEU A 159 9.43 -8.08 8.25
CA LEU A 159 9.52 -6.71 7.75
C LEU A 159 10.15 -5.74 8.77
N LEU A 160 9.86 -5.91 10.07
CA LEU A 160 10.35 -4.99 11.11
C LEU A 160 11.89 -4.93 11.19
N PRO A 161 12.65 -6.04 11.15
CA PRO A 161 14.10 -6.00 11.10
C PRO A 161 14.61 -5.29 9.86
N GLY A 162 14.04 -5.58 8.68
CA GLY A 162 14.43 -4.95 7.41
C GLY A 162 14.18 -3.44 7.39
N LEU A 163 13.04 -2.98 7.93
CA LEU A 163 12.74 -1.56 8.09
C LEU A 163 13.70 -0.87 9.06
N THR A 164 14.07 -1.55 10.15
CA THR A 164 15.04 -1.03 11.12
C THR A 164 16.43 -0.90 10.50
N ALA A 165 16.88 -1.93 9.79
CA ALA A 165 18.16 -1.92 9.09
C ALA A 165 18.20 -0.82 8.00
N ALA A 166 17.14 -0.71 7.20
CA ALA A 166 17.03 0.32 6.16
C ALA A 166 17.01 1.75 6.74
N ALA A 167 16.42 1.94 7.92
CA ALA A 167 16.41 3.25 8.58
C ALA A 167 17.78 3.59 9.20
N GLY A 168 18.48 2.60 9.75
CA GLY A 168 19.79 2.77 10.39
C GLY A 168 20.97 2.91 9.42
N GLY A 169 20.84 2.39 8.20
CA GLY A 169 21.88 2.45 7.17
C GLY A 169 22.11 3.85 6.57
N ASP A 170 23.14 3.91 5.73
CA ASP A 170 23.37 5.06 4.86
C ASP A 170 22.23 5.22 3.88
N ALA A 171 21.83 6.47 3.64
CA ALA A 171 20.78 6.73 2.68
C ALA A 171 21.27 6.38 1.27
N PRO A 172 20.43 5.74 0.45
CA PRO A 172 20.78 5.49 -0.94
C PRO A 172 20.92 6.82 -1.68
N GLU A 173 21.75 6.81 -2.73
CA GLU A 173 21.81 7.91 -3.69
C GLU A 173 20.42 8.17 -4.31
N PRO A 174 20.08 9.43 -4.63
CA PRO A 174 18.79 9.75 -5.22
C PRO A 174 18.65 9.06 -6.59
N ALA A 175 17.50 8.43 -6.80
CA ALA A 175 17.20 7.73 -8.03
C ALA A 175 17.23 8.68 -9.24
N ALA A 176 18.03 8.32 -10.23
CA ALA A 176 18.08 9.04 -11.51
C ALA A 176 16.70 9.02 -12.20
N ARG A 177 16.31 10.16 -12.80
CA ARG A 177 14.98 10.33 -13.41
C ARG A 177 14.72 9.44 -14.64
N ARG A 178 15.77 8.98 -15.34
CA ARG A 178 15.64 8.12 -16.53
C ARG A 178 16.79 7.12 -16.59
N ARG A 179 16.46 5.83 -16.65
CA ARG A 179 17.40 4.76 -16.98
C ARG A 179 16.78 3.90 -18.08
N ARG A 180 17.59 3.55 -19.09
CA ARG A 180 17.24 2.47 -20.02
C ARG A 180 17.42 1.15 -19.27
N MET A 181 16.40 0.31 -19.27
CA MET A 181 16.47 -1.02 -18.67
C MET A 181 16.87 -2.02 -19.76
N GLY A 182 17.88 -2.83 -19.49
CA GLY A 182 18.22 -4.00 -20.29
C GLY A 182 17.85 -5.29 -19.57
N VAL A 183 17.50 -6.33 -20.31
CA VAL A 183 17.33 -7.70 -19.77
C VAL A 183 18.46 -8.57 -20.33
N VAL A 184 19.13 -9.31 -19.46
CA VAL A 184 20.22 -10.22 -19.84
C VAL A 184 19.76 -11.66 -19.58
N PHE A 185 19.83 -12.47 -20.63
CA PHE A 185 19.51 -13.89 -20.62
C PHE A 185 20.79 -14.69 -20.34
N SER A 186 20.79 -15.56 -19.33
CA SER A 186 21.99 -16.32 -18.97
C SER A 186 22.20 -17.52 -19.88
N GLY A 187 23.46 -17.88 -20.13
CA GLY A 187 23.82 -19.11 -20.86
C GLY A 187 23.75 -20.38 -20.00
N GLN A 188 24.20 -21.49 -20.60
CA GLN A 188 24.35 -22.79 -19.94
C GLN A 188 25.25 -22.69 -18.69
N GLY A 189 24.92 -23.43 -17.64
CA GLY A 189 25.60 -23.43 -16.34
C GLY A 189 24.81 -22.75 -15.23
N ALA A 190 23.69 -22.10 -15.56
CA ALA A 190 22.79 -21.46 -14.60
C ALA A 190 21.61 -22.35 -14.17
N GLN A 191 21.48 -23.55 -14.74
CA GLN A 191 20.40 -24.49 -14.43
C GLN A 191 20.59 -25.14 -13.06
N TRP A 192 19.49 -25.43 -12.37
CA TRP A 192 19.48 -26.13 -11.08
C TRP A 192 18.21 -26.95 -10.91
N ALA A 193 18.30 -28.03 -10.14
CA ALA A 193 17.17 -28.95 -9.89
C ALA A 193 16.03 -28.24 -9.15
N GLY A 194 14.81 -28.34 -9.67
CA GLY A 194 13.62 -27.69 -9.15
C GLY A 194 13.44 -26.24 -9.57
N MET A 195 14.25 -25.73 -10.53
CA MET A 195 14.11 -24.36 -11.00
C MET A 195 12.70 -24.03 -11.51
N GLY A 196 12.16 -22.90 -11.07
CA GLY A 196 10.81 -22.47 -11.45
C GLY A 196 9.66 -23.11 -10.67
N SER A 197 9.89 -24.12 -9.82
CA SER A 197 8.83 -24.75 -9.02
C SER A 197 8.04 -23.75 -8.16
N GLY A 198 8.73 -22.91 -7.39
CA GLY A 198 8.10 -21.85 -6.60
C GLY A 198 7.36 -20.81 -7.44
N LEU A 199 7.88 -20.48 -8.63
CA LEU A 199 7.21 -19.56 -9.55
C LEU A 199 5.96 -20.18 -10.17
N SER A 200 6.01 -21.46 -10.53
CA SER A 200 4.85 -22.20 -11.04
C SER A 200 3.73 -22.31 -10.01
N ALA A 201 4.09 -22.53 -8.74
CA ALA A 201 3.13 -22.58 -7.64
C ALA A 201 2.48 -21.21 -7.37
N ALA A 202 3.23 -20.12 -7.48
CA ALA A 202 2.76 -18.77 -7.18
C ALA A 202 2.09 -18.05 -8.37
N PHE A 203 2.51 -18.34 -9.61
CA PHE A 203 2.13 -17.58 -10.79
C PHE A 203 1.62 -18.49 -11.92
N PRO A 204 0.29 -18.60 -12.11
CA PRO A 204 -0.29 -19.43 -13.17
C PRO A 204 0.20 -19.08 -14.58
N LEU A 205 0.54 -17.80 -14.84
CA LEU A 205 1.11 -17.38 -16.12
C LEU A 205 2.48 -18.03 -16.36
N PHE A 206 3.36 -18.01 -15.36
CA PHE A 206 4.67 -18.65 -15.45
C PHE A 206 4.50 -20.16 -15.67
N ALA A 207 3.67 -20.82 -14.87
CA ALA A 207 3.43 -22.26 -14.96
C ALA A 207 2.98 -22.68 -16.37
N ARG A 208 2.00 -21.95 -16.95
CA ARG A 208 1.50 -22.23 -18.30
C ARG A 208 2.56 -22.02 -19.38
N VAL A 209 3.28 -20.90 -19.35
CA VAL A 209 4.29 -20.60 -20.37
C VAL A 209 5.47 -21.56 -20.26
N PHE A 210 5.91 -21.88 -19.05
CA PHE A 210 7.00 -22.83 -18.83
C PHE A 210 6.64 -24.22 -19.35
N ALA A 211 5.44 -24.73 -19.02
CA ALA A 211 4.96 -26.02 -19.50
C ALA A 211 4.80 -26.07 -21.03
N ASP A 212 4.23 -25.02 -21.65
CA ASP A 212 4.10 -24.94 -23.12
C ASP A 212 5.47 -24.96 -23.80
N VAL A 213 6.43 -24.14 -23.34
CA VAL A 213 7.76 -24.10 -23.97
C VAL A 213 8.51 -25.41 -23.74
N CYS A 214 8.46 -26.01 -22.55
CA CYS A 214 9.08 -27.32 -22.31
C CYS A 214 8.49 -28.41 -23.22
N GLY A 215 7.16 -28.45 -23.37
CA GLY A 215 6.46 -29.43 -24.20
C GLY A 215 6.80 -29.35 -25.69
N ARG A 216 7.36 -28.21 -26.16
CA ARG A 216 7.84 -28.05 -27.55
C ARG A 216 9.23 -28.64 -27.79
N PHE A 217 10.01 -28.92 -26.74
CA PHE A 217 11.32 -29.54 -26.85
C PHE A 217 11.26 -31.04 -26.62
N SER A 218 10.83 -31.46 -25.43
CA SER A 218 10.71 -32.87 -25.07
C SER A 218 9.85 -33.03 -23.81
N PRO A 219 9.02 -34.09 -23.73
CA PRO A 219 8.21 -34.36 -22.54
C PRO A 219 9.06 -34.66 -21.30
N GLU A 220 10.28 -35.19 -21.47
CA GLU A 220 11.21 -35.51 -20.37
C GLU A 220 11.82 -34.26 -19.72
N LEU A 221 11.74 -33.09 -20.37
CA LEU A 221 12.39 -31.87 -19.88
C LEU A 221 11.82 -31.39 -18.54
N ALA A 222 10.51 -31.48 -18.34
CA ALA A 222 9.88 -31.07 -17.08
C ALA A 222 10.26 -32.00 -15.92
N GLU A 223 10.39 -33.30 -16.20
CA GLU A 223 10.83 -34.29 -15.22
C GLU A 223 12.31 -34.09 -14.86
N ALA A 224 13.18 -33.89 -15.86
CA ALA A 224 14.60 -33.59 -15.66
C ALA A 224 14.82 -32.33 -14.80
N VAL A 225 13.92 -31.34 -14.89
CA VAL A 225 13.94 -30.18 -13.99
C VAL A 225 13.55 -30.57 -12.58
N ALA A 226 12.47 -31.33 -12.41
CA ALA A 226 11.97 -31.70 -11.10
C ALA A 226 12.97 -32.58 -10.33
N THR A 227 13.60 -33.54 -11.01
CA THR A 227 14.52 -34.52 -10.41
C THR A 227 15.98 -34.05 -10.42
N GLY A 228 16.35 -33.17 -11.36
CA GLY A 228 17.74 -32.80 -11.64
C GLY A 228 18.50 -33.81 -12.48
N GLU A 229 17.91 -34.96 -12.81
CA GLU A 229 18.60 -36.03 -13.51
C GLU A 229 18.91 -35.65 -14.96
N GLY A 230 20.19 -35.71 -15.32
CA GLY A 230 20.64 -35.39 -16.68
C GLY A 230 20.50 -33.91 -17.07
N LEU A 231 20.17 -33.02 -16.12
CA LEU A 231 19.96 -31.59 -16.36
C LEU A 231 21.23 -30.88 -16.85
N ASP A 232 22.41 -31.41 -16.52
CA ASP A 232 23.71 -30.90 -16.99
C ASP A 232 24.05 -31.29 -18.44
N ARG A 233 23.30 -32.23 -19.03
CA ARG A 233 23.48 -32.55 -20.45
C ARG A 233 22.97 -31.38 -21.26
N THR A 234 23.75 -30.91 -22.23
CA THR A 234 23.38 -29.79 -23.11
C THR A 234 22.00 -29.95 -23.75
N ALA A 235 21.60 -31.18 -24.07
CA ALA A 235 20.28 -31.52 -24.61
C ALA A 235 19.11 -31.13 -23.69
N PHE A 236 19.33 -31.01 -22.37
CA PHE A 236 18.34 -30.54 -21.40
C PHE A 236 18.68 -29.15 -20.85
N ALA A 237 19.95 -28.86 -20.58
CA ALA A 237 20.41 -27.60 -20.01
C ALA A 237 20.05 -26.37 -20.86
N GLN A 238 20.23 -26.44 -22.19
CA GLN A 238 19.89 -25.31 -23.07
C GLN A 238 18.37 -25.13 -23.21
N PRO A 239 17.57 -26.18 -23.52
CA PRO A 239 16.11 -26.04 -23.60
C PRO A 239 15.45 -25.58 -22.31
N VAL A 240 15.88 -26.08 -21.15
CA VAL A 240 15.28 -25.67 -19.87
C VAL A 240 15.54 -24.20 -19.57
N LEU A 241 16.78 -23.74 -19.78
CA LEU A 241 17.14 -22.35 -19.52
C LEU A 241 16.36 -21.42 -20.44
N PHE A 242 16.22 -21.78 -21.71
CA PHE A 242 15.35 -21.06 -22.64
C PHE A 242 13.89 -21.03 -22.15
N ALA A 243 13.31 -22.18 -21.80
CA ALA A 243 11.94 -22.27 -21.32
C ALA A 243 11.70 -21.43 -20.05
N TYR A 244 12.61 -21.54 -19.09
CA TYR A 244 12.55 -20.80 -17.83
C TYR A 244 12.65 -19.29 -18.06
N GLN A 245 13.61 -18.86 -18.87
CA GLN A 245 13.84 -17.44 -19.13
C GLN A 245 12.71 -16.80 -19.93
N VAL A 246 12.14 -17.52 -20.90
CA VAL A 246 10.94 -17.06 -21.63
C VAL A 246 9.77 -16.93 -20.66
N ALA A 247 9.50 -17.94 -19.83
CA ALA A 247 8.41 -17.89 -18.86
C ALA A 247 8.59 -16.76 -17.83
N LEU A 248 9.81 -16.57 -17.32
CA LEU A 248 10.15 -15.50 -16.39
C LEU A 248 9.99 -14.12 -17.04
N PHE A 249 10.46 -13.97 -18.28
CA PHE A 249 10.33 -12.72 -19.02
C PHE A 249 8.86 -12.37 -19.27
N ARG A 250 8.02 -13.35 -19.66
CA ARG A 250 6.57 -13.14 -19.82
C ARG A 250 5.88 -12.77 -18.51
N LEU A 251 6.29 -13.36 -17.40
CA LEU A 251 5.79 -12.98 -16.08
C LEU A 251 6.13 -11.52 -15.75
N VAL A 252 7.39 -11.12 -15.93
CA VAL A 252 7.86 -9.75 -15.66
C VAL A 252 7.19 -8.74 -16.59
N GLU A 253 7.03 -9.06 -17.87
CA GLU A 253 6.29 -8.26 -18.85
C GLU A 253 4.84 -8.03 -18.44
N SER A 254 4.18 -9.04 -17.83
CA SER A 254 2.81 -8.93 -17.33
C SER A 254 2.65 -7.89 -16.21
N TRP A 255 3.73 -7.55 -15.51
CA TRP A 255 3.76 -6.48 -14.50
C TRP A 255 4.02 -5.10 -15.11
N GLY A 256 4.06 -4.97 -16.45
CA GLY A 256 4.25 -3.72 -17.15
C GLY A 256 5.72 -3.32 -17.36
N VAL A 257 6.67 -4.20 -17.01
CA VAL A 257 8.09 -3.97 -17.25
C VAL A 257 8.40 -4.09 -18.75
N ARG A 258 8.96 -3.03 -19.34
CA ARG A 258 9.30 -2.97 -20.77
C ARG A 258 10.79 -2.64 -20.94
N PRO A 259 11.65 -3.62 -21.25
CA PRO A 259 13.06 -3.35 -21.48
C PRO A 259 13.27 -2.56 -22.78
N SER A 260 14.33 -1.77 -22.83
CA SER A 260 14.78 -1.07 -24.04
C SER A 260 15.74 -1.90 -24.89
N VAL A 261 16.35 -2.91 -24.29
CA VAL A 261 17.35 -3.78 -24.94
C VAL A 261 17.35 -5.15 -24.28
N VAL A 262 17.69 -6.19 -25.05
CA VAL A 262 17.97 -7.53 -24.54
C VAL A 262 19.36 -7.97 -24.96
N ALA A 263 20.02 -8.78 -24.14
CA ALA A 263 21.31 -9.41 -24.44
C ALA A 263 21.32 -10.85 -23.90
N GLY A 264 22.20 -11.71 -24.42
CA GLY A 264 22.38 -13.10 -23.99
C GLY A 264 23.79 -13.59 -24.28
#